data_AF-A0A6B9KE13-F1
#
_entry.id   AF-A0A6B9KE13-F1
#
_cell.length_a   1.000
_cell.length_b   1.000
_cell.length_c   1.000
_cell.angle_alpha   90.00
_cell.angle_beta   90.00
_cell.angle_gamma   90.00
#
_symmetry.space_group_name_H-M   'P 1'
#
loop_
_entity.id
_entity.type
_entity.pdbx_description
1 polymer ?
#
loop_
_entity_poly.entity_id
_entity_poly.type
_entity_poly.pdbx_seq_one_letter_code
_entity_poly.pdbx_strand_id
1 'polypeptide(L)'
;FVSDTLGKNRIVAMSVKEKQSRVLALFKHLTSISQTVIPPADRDGRLSRVGKLPQGELFSCFHEKDLAEATVLYETLLAAKDFEDFMNLAKQARTFVNEGLFVYATSVAILHRDDCKGVTVPPIQEVFPDRFVPSETITLAIKEVYNHPDQDIEVQIESTGNIMDPEYQMSYFREDVGTNAHHWHWHIVYPATWRSELLGKKQRQERRTFLLHASANVCEVRLREIVKWNATNDSLP
;
A
#
# COMPACT_ATOMS: atom_id res chain seq x y z
N PHE A 1 -29.98 -54.24 -0.39
CA PHE A 1 -30.25 -52.85 -0.76
C PHE A 1 -29.14 -51.98 -0.19
N VAL A 2 -28.17 -51.67 -1.05
CA VAL A 2 -27.06 -50.76 -0.76
C VAL A 2 -27.64 -49.34 -0.80
N SER A 3 -27.48 -48.56 0.27
CA SER A 3 -27.72 -47.11 0.21
C SER A 3 -26.53 -46.36 0.81
N ASP A 4 -25.71 -45.85 -0.10
CA ASP A 4 -24.74 -44.77 0.03
C ASP A 4 -24.83 -43.90 1.28
N THR A 5 -23.88 -44.09 2.19
CA THR A 5 -23.34 -43.03 3.03
C THR A 5 -22.12 -42.42 2.36
N LEU A 6 -22.34 -41.71 1.25
CA LEU A 6 -21.35 -40.80 0.69
C LEU A 6 -21.33 -39.53 1.55
N GLY A 7 -20.34 -39.47 2.43
CA GLY A 7 -19.98 -38.26 3.17
C GLY A 7 -19.77 -37.12 2.20
N LYS A 8 -20.70 -36.16 2.20
CA LYS A 8 -20.52 -34.87 1.54
C LYS A 8 -19.34 -34.19 2.22
N ASN A 9 -18.17 -34.25 1.59
CA ASN A 9 -17.05 -33.34 1.85
C ASN A 9 -17.58 -31.91 1.63
N ARG A 10 -18.09 -31.29 2.69
CA ARG A 10 -18.30 -29.85 2.75
C ARG A 10 -16.92 -29.23 2.68
N ILE A 11 -16.55 -28.73 1.51
CA ILE A 11 -15.51 -27.71 1.40
C ILE A 11 -16.04 -26.53 2.23
N VAL A 12 -15.58 -26.42 3.47
CA VAL A 12 -15.94 -25.29 4.34
C VAL A 12 -15.32 -24.07 3.68
N ALA A 13 -16.16 -23.21 3.12
CA ALA A 13 -15.70 -21.94 2.57
C ALA A 13 -15.03 -21.17 3.72
N MET A 14 -13.75 -20.81 3.53
CA MET A 14 -12.98 -20.06 4.53
C MET A 14 -13.72 -18.80 4.97
N SER A 15 -13.74 -18.54 6.27
CA SER A 15 -14.36 -17.34 6.81
C SER A 15 -13.58 -16.08 6.41
N VAL A 16 -14.29 -14.95 6.31
CA VAL A 16 -13.66 -13.64 6.01
C VAL A 16 -12.60 -13.29 7.06
N LYS A 17 -12.85 -13.65 8.33
CA LYS A 17 -11.89 -13.41 9.44
C LYS A 17 -10.58 -14.19 9.25
N GLU A 18 -10.65 -15.45 8.82
CA GLU A 18 -9.45 -16.25 8.55
C GLU A 18 -8.67 -15.70 7.35
N LYS A 19 -9.38 -15.29 6.29
CA LYS A 19 -8.76 -14.63 5.13
C LYS A 19 -8.07 -13.33 5.54
N GLN A 20 -8.73 -12.52 6.37
CA GLN A 20 -8.18 -11.26 6.91
C GLN A 20 -6.87 -11.50 7.65
N SER A 21 -6.83 -12.44 8.59
CA SER A 21 -5.61 -12.75 9.35
C SER A 21 -4.44 -13.17 8.45
N ARG A 22 -4.73 -13.96 7.41
CA ARG A 22 -3.72 -14.42 6.43
C ARG A 22 -3.21 -13.29 5.54
N VAL A 23 -4.11 -12.42 5.08
CA VAL A 23 -3.74 -11.24 4.29
C VAL A 23 -2.89 -10.28 5.11
N LEU A 24 -3.28 -9.99 6.36
CA LEU A 24 -2.48 -9.15 7.26
C LEU A 24 -1.06 -9.70 7.45
N ALA A 25 -0.89 -11.02 7.52
CA ALA A 25 0.43 -11.64 7.65
C ALA A 25 1.35 -11.35 6.45
N LEU A 26 0.80 -11.08 5.25
CA LEU A 26 1.60 -10.71 4.07
C LEU A 26 2.27 -9.34 4.22
N PHE A 27 1.66 -8.42 4.96
CA PHE A 27 2.12 -7.03 5.08
C PHE A 27 2.98 -6.75 6.32
N LYS A 28 3.12 -7.70 7.23
CA LYS A 28 3.97 -7.54 8.43
C LYS A 28 5.44 -7.63 8.08
N HIS A 29 6.28 -6.75 8.63
CA HIS A 29 7.74 -6.79 8.51
C HIS A 29 8.23 -6.83 7.05
N LEU A 30 7.66 -5.99 6.19
CA LEU A 30 8.08 -5.91 4.79
C LEU A 30 9.40 -5.18 4.61
N THR A 31 9.66 -4.15 5.43
CA THR A 31 10.92 -3.39 5.42
C THR A 31 12.11 -4.16 6.00
N SER A 32 11.87 -5.32 6.63
CA SER A 32 12.92 -6.23 7.06
C SER A 32 13.39 -7.07 5.87
N ILE A 33 14.69 -7.03 5.56
CA ILE A 33 15.30 -7.82 4.48
C ILE A 33 14.84 -9.28 4.59
N SER A 34 14.23 -9.79 3.51
CA SER A 34 13.78 -11.19 3.44
C SER A 34 14.99 -12.13 3.59
N GLN A 35 15.11 -12.78 4.74
CA GLN A 35 16.21 -13.71 5.03
C GLN A 35 16.14 -15.00 4.19
N THR A 36 15.01 -15.25 3.51
CA THR A 36 14.74 -16.48 2.75
C THR A 36 14.39 -16.15 1.30
N VAL A 37 15.40 -15.81 0.49
CA VAL A 37 15.20 -15.66 -0.96
C VAL A 37 15.09 -17.04 -1.59
N ILE A 38 13.93 -17.33 -2.18
CA ILE A 38 13.71 -18.59 -2.88
C ILE A 38 14.57 -18.61 -4.16
N PRO A 39 15.36 -19.68 -4.39
CA PRO A 39 16.17 -19.82 -5.61
C PRO A 39 15.31 -19.69 -6.86
N PRO A 40 15.81 -19.10 -7.96
CA PRO A 40 15.02 -18.93 -9.19
C PRO A 40 14.42 -20.22 -9.75
N ALA A 41 15.04 -21.37 -9.53
CA ALA A 41 14.58 -22.67 -10.00
C ALA A 41 13.31 -23.17 -9.29
N ASP A 42 13.11 -22.77 -8.03
CA ASP A 42 11.96 -23.19 -7.21
C ASP A 42 10.79 -22.20 -7.28
N ARG A 43 10.93 -21.14 -8.09
CA ARG A 43 9.89 -20.13 -8.29
C ARG A 43 8.80 -20.68 -9.21
N ASP A 44 7.55 -20.33 -8.91
CA ASP A 44 6.45 -20.58 -9.83
C ASP A 44 6.73 -19.89 -11.17
N GLY A 45 6.57 -20.61 -12.27
CA GLY A 45 6.87 -20.11 -13.61
C GLY A 45 6.09 -18.83 -13.96
N ARG A 46 4.93 -18.60 -13.34
CA ARG A 46 4.12 -17.38 -13.50
C ARG A 46 4.84 -16.14 -12.99
N LEU A 47 5.71 -16.28 -11.99
CA LEU A 47 6.47 -15.19 -11.37
C LEU A 47 7.85 -14.96 -12.00
N SER A 48 8.20 -15.68 -13.07
CA SER A 48 9.50 -15.55 -13.75
C SER A 48 9.80 -14.16 -14.33
N ARG A 49 8.75 -13.35 -14.57
CA ARG A 49 8.84 -12.02 -15.21
C ARG A 49 8.97 -10.86 -14.22
N VAL A 50 8.93 -11.14 -12.91
CA VAL A 50 9.04 -10.15 -11.82
C VAL A 50 10.32 -10.39 -11.01
N GLY A 51 10.72 -9.41 -10.19
CA GLY A 51 11.99 -9.41 -9.45
C GLY A 51 13.15 -8.75 -10.20
N LYS A 52 12.86 -7.72 -11.02
CA LYS A 52 13.91 -6.93 -11.71
C LYS A 52 14.33 -5.73 -10.87
N LEU A 53 13.37 -5.04 -10.24
CA LEU A 53 13.65 -4.01 -9.25
C LEU A 53 14.25 -4.66 -7.98
N PRO A 54 15.47 -4.26 -7.55
CA PRO A 54 16.07 -4.80 -6.34
C PRO A 54 15.25 -4.50 -5.08
N GLN A 55 15.35 -5.39 -4.08
CA GLN A 55 14.82 -5.14 -2.74
C GLN A 55 15.58 -3.98 -2.08
N GLY A 56 14.87 -3.15 -1.31
CA GLY A 56 15.42 -1.95 -0.66
C GLY A 56 15.48 -0.71 -1.55
N GLU A 57 15.34 -0.84 -2.87
CA GLU A 57 15.23 0.32 -3.78
C GLU A 57 13.84 0.98 -3.70
N LEU A 58 13.75 2.25 -4.08
CA LEU A 58 12.48 2.98 -4.09
C LEU A 58 11.63 2.59 -5.30
N PHE A 59 10.46 2.03 -5.04
CA PHE A 59 9.44 1.81 -6.06
C PHE A 59 8.64 3.08 -6.37
N SER A 60 8.45 3.40 -7.66
CA SER A 60 7.58 4.49 -8.10
C SER A 60 6.54 4.02 -9.12
N CYS A 61 5.26 4.35 -8.88
CA CYS A 61 4.19 4.10 -9.85
C CYS A 61 4.25 5.01 -11.09
N PHE A 62 5.12 6.02 -11.09
CA PHE A 62 5.32 6.94 -12.21
C PHE A 62 6.53 6.55 -13.08
N HIS A 63 7.39 5.64 -12.59
CA HIS A 63 8.49 5.12 -13.40
C HIS A 63 7.98 3.97 -14.29
N GLU A 64 8.19 4.09 -15.61
CA GLU A 64 7.61 3.16 -16.58
C GLU A 64 8.04 1.70 -16.34
N LYS A 65 9.33 1.47 -16.01
CA LYS A 65 9.86 0.11 -15.78
C LYS A 65 9.26 -0.53 -14.53
N ASP A 66 9.19 0.23 -13.44
CA ASP A 66 8.65 -0.21 -12.16
C ASP A 66 7.15 -0.52 -12.29
N LEU A 67 6.41 0.38 -12.95
CA LEU A 67 4.98 0.21 -13.19
C LEU A 67 4.70 -0.99 -14.10
N ALA A 68 5.53 -1.23 -15.13
CA ALA A 68 5.41 -2.40 -15.99
C ALA A 68 5.62 -3.70 -15.20
N GLU A 69 6.62 -3.74 -14.32
CA GLU A 69 6.86 -4.89 -13.45
C GLU A 69 5.72 -5.10 -12.44
N ALA A 70 5.26 -4.03 -11.80
CA ALA A 70 4.09 -4.05 -10.91
C ALA A 70 2.84 -4.57 -11.61
N THR A 71 2.68 -4.20 -12.89
CA THR A 71 1.58 -4.66 -13.74
C THR A 71 1.61 -6.15 -13.97
N VAL A 72 2.76 -6.69 -14.34
CA VAL A 72 2.93 -8.13 -14.49
C VAL A 72 2.62 -8.87 -13.19
N LEU A 73 3.05 -8.33 -12.04
CA LEU A 73 2.77 -8.96 -10.75
C LEU A 73 1.28 -8.96 -10.41
N TYR A 74 0.61 -7.81 -10.46
CA TYR A 74 -0.81 -7.77 -10.08
C TYR A 74 -1.67 -8.58 -11.07
N GLU A 75 -1.38 -8.57 -12.37
CA GLU A 75 -2.11 -9.39 -13.35
C GLU A 75 -1.95 -10.89 -13.04
N THR A 76 -0.74 -11.31 -12.65
CA THR A 76 -0.46 -12.69 -12.24
C THR A 76 -1.25 -13.07 -10.99
N LEU A 77 -1.31 -12.18 -9.99
CA LEU A 77 -2.08 -12.38 -8.76
C LEU A 77 -3.60 -12.37 -9.01
N LEU A 78 -4.10 -11.54 -9.93
CA LEU A 78 -5.51 -11.53 -10.35
C LEU A 78 -5.90 -12.83 -11.06
N ALA A 79 -5.00 -13.37 -11.89
CA ALA A 79 -5.22 -14.61 -12.62
C ALA A 79 -5.15 -15.90 -11.76
N ALA A 80 -4.79 -15.79 -10.47
CA ALA A 80 -4.74 -16.95 -9.57
C ALA A 80 -6.13 -17.58 -9.39
N LYS A 81 -6.19 -18.91 -9.42
CA LYS A 81 -7.44 -19.68 -9.53
C LYS A 81 -8.37 -19.51 -8.33
N ASP A 82 -7.80 -19.57 -7.14
CA ASP A 82 -8.50 -19.48 -5.86
C ASP A 82 -7.66 -18.72 -4.83
N PHE A 83 -8.23 -18.54 -3.64
CA PHE A 83 -7.58 -17.79 -2.57
C PHE A 83 -6.29 -18.46 -2.09
N GLU A 84 -6.20 -19.80 -2.12
CA GLU A 84 -4.99 -20.51 -1.71
C GLU A 84 -3.85 -20.32 -2.72
N ASP A 85 -4.16 -20.45 -4.02
CA ASP A 85 -3.22 -20.18 -5.10
C ASP A 85 -2.72 -18.73 -5.06
N PHE A 86 -3.63 -17.77 -4.85
CA PHE A 86 -3.29 -16.36 -4.64
C PHE A 86 -2.33 -16.18 -3.46
N MET A 87 -2.66 -16.76 -2.30
CA MET A 87 -1.83 -16.65 -1.10
C MET A 87 -0.45 -17.29 -1.27
N ASN A 88 -0.35 -18.40 -1.98
CA ASN A 88 0.94 -19.07 -2.24
C ASN A 88 1.80 -18.25 -3.19
N LEU A 89 1.22 -17.72 -4.27
CA LEU A 89 1.91 -16.81 -5.18
C LEU A 89 2.38 -15.53 -4.46
N ALA A 90 1.51 -14.92 -3.65
CA ALA A 90 1.85 -13.72 -2.89
C ALA A 90 2.99 -13.97 -1.89
N LYS A 91 2.94 -15.10 -1.15
CA LYS A 91 4.03 -15.50 -0.25
C LYS A 91 5.35 -15.68 -0.99
N GLN A 92 5.31 -16.30 -2.17
CA GLN A 92 6.51 -16.53 -2.96
C GLN A 92 7.07 -15.21 -3.52
N ALA A 93 6.22 -14.36 -4.10
CA ALA A 93 6.59 -13.05 -4.64
C ALA A 93 7.22 -12.16 -3.56
N ARG A 94 6.66 -12.16 -2.35
CA ARG A 94 7.19 -11.41 -1.20
C ARG A 94 8.68 -11.68 -0.93
N THR A 95 9.17 -12.88 -1.23
CA THR A 95 10.55 -13.25 -0.85
C THR A 95 11.63 -12.57 -1.67
N PHE A 96 11.33 -12.17 -2.91
CA PHE A 96 12.34 -11.68 -3.86
C PHE A 96 11.94 -10.42 -4.63
N VAL A 97 10.66 -10.02 -4.60
CA VAL A 97 10.19 -8.78 -5.21
C VAL A 97 10.44 -7.62 -4.25
N ASN A 98 10.72 -6.43 -4.81
CA ASN A 98 10.77 -5.18 -4.06
C ASN A 98 9.53 -4.96 -3.18
N GLU A 99 9.75 -4.46 -1.97
CA GLU A 99 8.75 -4.31 -0.92
C GLU A 99 7.60 -3.39 -1.36
N GLY A 100 7.94 -2.23 -1.93
CA GLY A 100 6.96 -1.24 -2.39
C GLY A 100 6.14 -1.76 -3.57
N LEU A 101 6.80 -2.42 -4.52
CA LEU A 101 6.14 -3.03 -5.67
C LEU A 101 5.19 -4.15 -5.24
N PHE A 102 5.62 -4.99 -4.29
CA PHE A 102 4.81 -6.07 -3.73
C PHE A 102 3.55 -5.55 -3.04
N VAL A 103 3.68 -4.51 -2.19
CA VAL A 103 2.54 -3.91 -1.48
C VAL A 103 1.54 -3.33 -2.46
N TYR A 104 2.02 -2.58 -3.47
CA TYR A 104 1.15 -2.01 -4.50
C TYR A 104 0.39 -3.11 -5.25
N ALA A 105 1.10 -4.07 -5.83
CA ALA A 105 0.50 -5.11 -6.66
C ALA A 105 -0.46 -6.02 -5.88
N THR A 106 -0.09 -6.40 -4.66
CA THR A 106 -0.93 -7.24 -3.79
C THR A 106 -2.18 -6.50 -3.33
N SER A 107 -2.09 -5.20 -3.04
CA SER A 107 -3.25 -4.39 -2.66
C SER A 107 -4.24 -4.24 -3.81
N VAL A 108 -3.76 -4.02 -5.03
CA VAL A 108 -4.60 -4.00 -6.25
C VAL A 108 -5.30 -5.37 -6.41
N ALA A 109 -4.56 -6.47 -6.28
CA ALA A 109 -5.15 -7.80 -6.39
C ALA A 109 -6.23 -8.05 -5.32
N ILE A 110 -5.99 -7.74 -4.04
CA ILE A 110 -6.97 -7.93 -2.97
C ILE A 110 -8.24 -7.12 -3.23
N LEU A 111 -8.10 -5.88 -3.70
CA LEU A 111 -9.23 -4.99 -3.96
C LEU A 111 -10.14 -5.50 -5.09
N HIS A 112 -9.55 -6.07 -6.13
CA HIS A 112 -10.27 -6.41 -7.36
C HIS A 112 -10.67 -7.89 -7.48
N ARG A 113 -10.11 -8.79 -6.68
CA ARG A 113 -10.50 -10.21 -6.70
C ARG A 113 -11.83 -10.45 -5.98
N ASP A 114 -12.68 -11.26 -6.59
CA ASP A 114 -13.99 -11.63 -6.03
C ASP A 114 -13.89 -12.47 -4.75
N ASP A 115 -12.86 -13.30 -4.61
CA ASP A 115 -12.63 -14.17 -3.45
C ASP A 115 -12.08 -13.43 -2.22
N CYS A 116 -11.58 -12.21 -2.40
CA CYS A 116 -11.09 -11.30 -1.37
C CYS A 116 -12.15 -10.28 -0.90
N LYS A 117 -13.39 -10.36 -1.39
CA LYS A 117 -14.48 -9.47 -0.94
C LYS A 117 -14.67 -9.52 0.57
N GLY A 118 -14.68 -8.34 1.19
CA GLY A 118 -14.80 -8.17 2.64
C GLY A 118 -13.47 -8.25 3.41
N VAL A 119 -12.35 -8.52 2.73
CA VAL A 119 -11.00 -8.42 3.29
C VAL A 119 -10.49 -7.00 3.09
N THR A 120 -9.89 -6.42 4.13
CA THR A 120 -9.28 -5.09 4.09
C THR A 120 -7.76 -5.20 4.04
N VAL A 121 -7.13 -4.32 3.28
CA VAL A 121 -5.69 -4.11 3.36
C VAL A 121 -5.35 -3.30 4.62
N PRO A 122 -4.19 -3.54 5.25
CA PRO A 122 -3.76 -2.73 6.38
C PRO A 122 -3.48 -1.28 5.95
N PRO A 123 -3.61 -0.31 6.87
CA PRO A 123 -3.28 1.08 6.57
C PRO A 123 -1.82 1.22 6.11
N ILE A 124 -1.60 1.95 5.02
CA ILE A 124 -0.27 2.08 4.40
C ILE A 124 0.76 2.73 5.34
N GLN A 125 0.30 3.63 6.21
CA GLN A 125 1.13 4.28 7.23
C GLN A 125 1.60 3.30 8.33
N GLU A 126 0.90 2.20 8.56
CA GLU A 126 1.36 1.12 9.46
C GLU A 126 2.30 0.16 8.74
N VAL A 127 2.16 0.01 7.42
CA VAL A 127 3.04 -0.85 6.60
C VAL A 127 4.40 -0.19 6.35
N PHE A 128 4.40 1.11 6.01
CA PHE A 128 5.60 1.91 5.71
C PHE A 128 5.61 3.20 6.55
N PRO A 129 5.82 3.12 7.87
CA PRO A 129 5.83 4.30 8.74
C PRO A 129 6.93 5.29 8.36
N ASP A 130 8.04 4.81 7.79
CA ASP A 130 9.17 5.58 7.26
C ASP A 130 8.81 6.59 6.17
N ARG A 131 7.64 6.44 5.55
CA ARG A 131 7.16 7.36 4.50
C ARG A 131 6.22 8.45 5.02
N PHE A 132 5.74 8.31 6.25
CA PHE A 132 4.75 9.22 6.85
C PHE A 132 5.29 9.95 8.06
N VAL A 133 6.33 9.41 8.71
CA VAL A 133 6.93 9.97 9.92
C VAL A 133 8.37 10.41 9.60
N PRO A 134 8.81 11.59 10.08
CA PRO A 134 10.19 12.04 9.93
C PRO A 134 11.21 11.05 10.48
N SER A 135 12.36 10.97 9.81
CA SER A 135 13.46 10.07 10.16
C SER A 135 13.98 10.31 11.59
N GLU A 136 13.98 11.56 12.05
CA GLU A 136 14.38 11.97 13.40
C GLU A 136 13.46 11.34 14.45
N THR A 137 12.14 11.46 14.27
CA THR A 137 11.14 10.85 15.16
C THR A 137 11.25 9.32 15.17
N ILE A 138 11.49 8.69 14.01
CA ILE A 138 11.71 7.23 13.94
C ILE A 138 12.97 6.81 14.70
N THR A 139 14.06 7.56 14.53
CA THR A 139 15.33 7.30 15.23
C THR A 139 15.17 7.44 16.73
N LEU A 140 14.42 8.46 17.18
CA LEU A 140 14.06 8.64 18.59
C LEU A 140 13.24 7.46 19.12
N ALA A 141 12.20 7.03 18.38
CA ALA A 141 11.39 5.87 18.78
C ALA A 141 12.23 4.59 18.93
N ILE A 142 13.14 4.33 17.99
CA ILE A 142 14.06 3.16 18.08
C ILE A 142 14.95 3.26 19.33
N LYS A 143 15.47 4.45 19.64
CA LYS A 143 16.30 4.69 20.82
C LYS A 143 15.52 4.46 22.12
N GLU A 144 14.29 4.96 22.20
CA GLU A 144 13.43 4.76 23.37
C GLU A 144 13.08 3.27 23.57
N VAL A 145 12.80 2.54 22.48
CA VAL A 145 12.53 1.08 22.53
C VAL A 145 13.72 0.31 23.09
N TYR A 146 14.93 0.73 22.74
CA TYR A 146 16.15 0.14 23.28
C TYR A 146 16.33 0.41 24.79
N ASN A 147 15.92 1.59 25.27
CA ASN A 147 16.02 1.95 26.68
C ASN A 147 14.92 1.32 27.54
N HIS A 148 13.73 1.11 26.96
CA HIS A 148 12.53 0.64 27.63
C HIS A 148 11.87 -0.53 26.87
N PRO A 149 12.51 -1.73 26.83
CA PRO A 149 12.06 -2.83 25.98
C PRO A 149 10.70 -3.44 26.35
N ASP A 150 10.24 -3.25 27.59
CA ASP A 150 9.01 -3.86 28.11
C ASP A 150 7.81 -2.89 28.12
N GLN A 151 7.94 -1.70 27.52
CA GLN A 151 6.90 -0.66 27.57
C GLN A 151 6.49 -0.22 26.16
N ASP A 152 5.20 0.08 26.02
CA ASP A 152 4.70 0.81 24.85
C ASP A 152 5.22 2.24 24.91
N ILE A 153 5.81 2.71 23.82
CA ILE A 153 6.45 4.03 23.75
C ILE A 153 5.62 4.94 22.87
N GLU A 154 5.34 6.13 23.40
CA GLU A 154 4.72 7.22 22.67
C GLU A 154 5.79 8.28 22.37
N VAL A 155 6.01 8.56 21.09
CA VAL A 155 6.91 9.63 20.65
C VAL A 155 6.08 10.69 19.95
N GLN A 156 6.26 11.94 20.38
CA GLN A 156 5.64 13.07 19.72
C GLN A 156 6.36 13.34 18.39
N ILE A 157 5.60 13.48 17.32
CA ILE A 157 6.13 13.74 15.98
C ILE A 157 6.71 15.16 15.96
N GLU A 158 7.95 15.28 15.49
CA GLU A 158 8.59 16.57 15.29
C GLU A 158 8.19 17.15 13.92
N SER A 159 7.94 18.45 13.87
CA SER A 159 7.63 19.10 12.60
C SER A 159 8.88 19.24 11.74
N THR A 160 8.74 18.98 10.44
CA THR A 160 9.81 19.11 9.45
C THR A 160 9.73 20.42 8.70
N GLY A 161 10.89 21.04 8.45
CA GLY A 161 11.03 22.16 7.52
C GLY A 161 11.56 23.44 8.13
N ASN A 162 11.78 24.44 7.27
CA ASN A 162 12.27 25.75 7.66
C ASN A 162 11.09 26.69 7.91
N ILE A 163 10.90 27.11 9.15
CA ILE A 163 9.85 28.08 9.53
C ILE A 163 9.92 29.41 8.78
N MET A 164 11.08 29.75 8.22
CA MET A 164 11.27 30.96 7.41
C MET A 164 10.78 30.80 5.96
N ASP A 165 10.57 29.56 5.50
CA ASP A 165 9.97 29.30 4.21
C ASP A 165 8.44 29.48 4.33
N PRO A 166 7.82 30.39 3.57
CA PRO A 166 6.36 30.54 3.58
C PRO A 166 5.61 29.23 3.27
N GLU A 167 6.24 28.30 2.56
CA GLU A 167 5.66 26.99 2.26
C GLU A 167 5.48 26.12 3.50
N TYR A 168 6.27 26.33 4.55
CA TYR A 168 6.16 25.58 5.81
C TYR A 168 4.78 25.73 6.46
N GLN A 169 4.10 26.85 6.26
CA GLN A 169 2.73 27.04 6.77
C GLN A 169 1.72 26.07 6.16
N MET A 170 2.05 25.40 5.05
CA MET A 170 1.24 24.37 4.40
C MET A 170 1.60 22.95 4.83
N SER A 171 2.60 22.75 5.70
CA SER A 171 3.10 21.43 6.12
C SER A 171 1.99 20.57 6.70
N TYR A 172 1.13 21.13 7.56
CA TYR A 172 0.02 20.41 8.20
C TYR A 172 -0.94 19.74 7.19
N PHE A 173 -1.06 20.27 5.96
CA PHE A 173 -1.88 19.69 4.91
C PHE A 173 -1.07 18.75 4.02
N ARG A 174 0.15 19.16 3.64
CA ARG A 174 1.01 18.40 2.71
C ARG A 174 1.60 17.14 3.35
N GLU A 175 1.83 17.18 4.65
CA GLU A 175 2.40 16.09 5.44
C GLU A 175 1.30 15.31 6.21
N ASP A 176 0.02 15.66 6.02
CA ASP A 176 -1.10 14.95 6.66
C ASP A 176 -1.14 13.47 6.25
N VAL A 177 -1.17 12.59 7.24
CA VAL A 177 -1.18 11.14 7.06
C VAL A 177 -2.42 10.69 6.29
N GLY A 178 -3.59 11.27 6.58
CA GLY A 178 -4.85 10.90 5.96
C GLY A 178 -4.89 11.26 4.47
N THR A 179 -4.43 12.46 4.12
CA THR A 179 -4.36 12.99 2.76
C THR A 179 -3.40 12.16 1.91
N ASN A 180 -2.21 11.87 2.44
CA ASN A 180 -1.22 11.05 1.75
C ASN A 180 -1.68 9.58 1.61
N ALA A 181 -2.29 9.00 2.64
CA ALA A 181 -2.87 7.66 2.56
C ALA A 181 -4.03 7.61 1.54
N HIS A 182 -4.87 8.65 1.46
CA HIS A 182 -5.94 8.74 0.47
C HIS A 182 -5.39 8.75 -0.95
N HIS A 183 -4.36 9.56 -1.22
CA HIS A 183 -3.69 9.62 -2.53
C HIS A 183 -3.13 8.24 -2.93
N TRP A 184 -2.49 7.54 -2.01
CA TRP A 184 -2.02 6.16 -2.24
C TRP A 184 -3.16 5.20 -2.61
N HIS A 185 -4.23 5.17 -1.81
CA HIS A 185 -5.38 4.30 -2.07
C HIS A 185 -6.07 4.62 -3.40
N TRP A 186 -6.10 5.89 -3.80
CA TRP A 186 -6.69 6.28 -5.08
C TRP A 186 -5.96 5.62 -6.26
N HIS A 187 -4.62 5.55 -6.23
CA HIS A 187 -3.82 4.87 -7.26
C HIS A 187 -3.98 3.34 -7.25
N ILE A 188 -4.34 2.74 -6.11
CA ILE A 188 -4.68 1.30 -6.04
C ILE A 188 -6.05 1.03 -6.65
N VAL A 189 -7.04 1.90 -6.40
CA VAL A 189 -8.39 1.75 -6.94
C VAL A 189 -8.41 2.01 -8.46
N TYR A 190 -7.54 2.92 -8.93
CA TYR A 190 -7.45 3.34 -10.32
C TYR A 190 -6.02 3.25 -10.87
N PRO A 191 -5.44 2.05 -10.96
CA PRO A 191 -4.09 1.87 -11.48
C PRO A 191 -3.97 2.45 -12.90
N ALA A 192 -2.85 3.11 -13.18
CA ALA A 192 -2.59 3.73 -14.49
C ALA A 192 -2.63 2.70 -15.64
N THR A 193 -2.22 1.46 -15.36
CA THR A 193 -2.22 0.35 -16.32
C THR A 193 -3.54 -0.44 -16.35
N TRP A 194 -4.67 0.19 -15.98
CA TRP A 194 -5.98 -0.46 -15.95
C TRP A 194 -6.32 -1.21 -17.24
N ARG A 195 -6.60 -2.51 -17.12
CA ARG A 195 -7.10 -3.36 -18.21
C ARG A 195 -8.52 -3.81 -17.92
N SER A 196 -9.45 -3.36 -18.75
CA SER A 196 -10.87 -3.63 -18.54
C SER A 196 -11.26 -5.10 -18.64
N GLU A 197 -10.46 -5.90 -19.34
CA GLU A 197 -10.64 -7.33 -19.48
C GLU A 197 -10.43 -8.07 -18.15
N LEU A 198 -9.49 -7.60 -17.31
CA LEU A 198 -9.11 -8.25 -16.06
C LEU A 198 -9.82 -7.62 -14.84
N LEU A 199 -10.00 -6.30 -14.85
CA LEU A 199 -10.51 -5.53 -13.72
C LEU A 199 -11.99 -5.13 -13.88
N GLY A 200 -12.60 -5.48 -15.01
CA GLY A 200 -13.97 -5.10 -15.35
C GLY A 200 -14.08 -3.71 -15.97
N LYS A 201 -15.32 -3.21 -16.11
CA LYS A 201 -15.62 -1.97 -16.86
C LYS A 201 -14.79 -0.79 -16.35
N LYS A 202 -14.11 -0.10 -17.29
CA LYS A 202 -13.35 1.14 -17.05
C LYS A 202 -14.31 2.22 -16.49
N GLN A 203 -14.33 2.39 -15.17
CA GLN A 203 -15.24 3.35 -14.51
C GLN A 203 -14.74 4.79 -14.71
N ARG A 204 -15.07 5.46 -15.83
CA ARG A 204 -14.78 6.89 -16.10
C ARG A 204 -13.46 7.38 -15.46
N GLN A 205 -12.41 6.56 -15.57
CA GLN A 205 -11.26 6.64 -14.68
C GLN A 205 -10.58 7.98 -14.86
N GLU A 206 -10.32 8.35 -16.12
CA GLU A 206 -9.75 9.65 -16.53
C GLU A 206 -10.50 10.84 -15.90
N ARG A 207 -11.83 10.81 -15.89
CA ARG A 207 -12.63 11.88 -15.27
C ARG A 207 -12.46 11.90 -13.75
N ARG A 208 -12.42 10.74 -13.10
CA ARG A 208 -12.19 10.64 -11.64
C ARG A 208 -10.78 11.06 -11.25
N THR A 209 -9.78 10.70 -12.06
CA THR A 209 -8.39 11.16 -11.93
C THR A 209 -8.33 12.67 -12.01
N PHE A 210 -8.92 13.23 -13.07
CA PHE A 210 -8.97 14.68 -13.25
C PHE A 210 -9.64 15.37 -12.06
N LEU A 211 -10.82 14.87 -11.64
CA LEU A 211 -11.56 15.46 -10.52
C LEU A 211 -10.77 15.40 -9.21
N LEU A 212 -10.10 14.29 -8.90
CA LEU A 212 -9.29 14.17 -7.69
C LEU A 212 -8.18 15.23 -7.69
N HIS A 213 -7.33 15.23 -8.73
CA HIS A 213 -6.18 16.14 -8.78
C HIS A 213 -6.63 17.60 -8.87
N ALA A 214 -7.70 17.90 -9.60
CA ALA A 214 -8.28 19.24 -9.63
C ALA A 214 -8.79 19.67 -8.24
N SER A 215 -9.48 18.78 -7.51
CA SER A 215 -9.95 19.09 -6.16
C SER A 215 -8.81 19.30 -5.17
N ALA A 216 -7.75 18.48 -5.24
CA ALA A 216 -6.55 18.65 -4.42
C ALA A 216 -5.87 19.99 -4.70
N ASN A 217 -5.70 20.36 -5.97
CA ASN A 217 -5.13 21.65 -6.36
C ASN A 217 -5.97 22.83 -5.89
N VAL A 218 -7.30 22.74 -6.01
CA VAL A 218 -8.21 23.79 -5.52
C VAL A 218 -8.12 23.94 -4.01
N CYS A 219 -8.10 22.84 -3.27
CA CYS A 219 -7.89 22.86 -1.82
C CYS A 219 -6.55 23.53 -1.47
N GLU A 220 -5.47 23.15 -2.14
CA GLU A 220 -4.15 23.71 -1.89
C GLU A 220 -4.08 25.21 -2.16
N VAL A 221 -4.60 25.67 -3.31
CA VAL A 221 -4.67 27.10 -3.65
C VAL A 221 -5.49 27.86 -2.61
N ARG A 222 -6.63 27.31 -2.20
CA ARG A 222 -7.51 27.97 -1.23
C ARG A 222 -6.89 28.04 0.17
N LEU A 223 -6.22 26.98 0.60
CA LEU A 223 -5.48 26.97 1.86
C LEU A 223 -4.33 27.98 1.85
N ARG A 224 -3.59 28.09 0.74
CA ARG A 224 -2.55 29.13 0.56
C ARG A 224 -3.11 30.55 0.70
N GLU A 225 -4.31 30.81 0.16
CA GLU A 225 -4.98 32.12 0.33
C GLU A 225 -5.34 32.40 1.79
N ILE A 226 -5.88 31.41 2.49
CA ILE A 226 -6.25 31.53 3.91
C ILE A 226 -5.02 31.81 4.76
N VAL A 227 -3.94 31.07 4.51
CA VAL A 227 -2.66 31.23 5.20
C VAL A 227 -2.10 32.66 5.01
N LYS A 228 -2.12 33.18 3.78
CA LYS A 228 -1.73 34.58 3.48
C LYS A 228 -2.64 35.61 4.17
N TRP A 229 -3.94 35.34 4.22
CA TRP A 229 -4.92 36.22 4.87
C TRP A 229 -4.71 36.27 6.39
N ASN A 230 -4.43 35.13 7.03
CA ASN A 230 -4.11 35.10 8.47
C ASN A 230 -2.81 35.87 8.77
N ALA A 231 -1.75 35.66 7.98
CA ALA A 231 -0.48 36.38 8.18
C ALA A 231 -0.61 37.92 8.05
N THR A 232 -1.55 38.39 7.22
CA THR A 232 -1.80 39.83 7.04
C THR A 232 -2.72 40.42 8.12
N ASN A 233 -3.53 39.61 8.80
CA ASN A 233 -4.42 40.07 9.87
C ASN A 233 -3.85 39.91 11.27
N ASP A 234 -2.98 38.92 11.51
CA ASP A 234 -2.25 38.78 12.78
C ASP A 234 -1.16 39.86 12.93
N SER A 235 -0.84 40.58 11.86
CA SER A 235 0.09 41.72 11.84
C SER A 235 -0.60 43.09 11.99
N LEU A 236 -1.92 43.13 12.19
CA LEU A 236 -2.66 44.34 12.55
C LEU A 236 -2.76 44.45 14.09
N PRO A 237 -2.44 45.62 14.68
CA PRO A 237 -2.41 45.81 16.13
C PRO A 237 -3.79 45.77 16.80
#